data_AF-A0A0P7YN09-F1
#
_entry.id   AF-A0A0P7YN09-F1
#
_cell.length_a   1.000
_cell.length_b   1.000
_cell.length_c   1.000
_cell.angle_alpha   90.00
_cell.angle_beta   90.00
_cell.angle_gamma   90.00
#
_symmetry.space_group_name_H-M   'P 1'
#
loop_
_entity.id
_entity.type
_entity.pdbx_description
1 polymer ?
#
loop_
_entity_poly.entity_id
_entity_poly.type
_entity_poly.pdbx_seq_one_letter_code
_entity_poly.pdbx_strand_id
1 'polypeptide(L)'
;MTHSAMGSDEWAAIDWKTVEKMVYRLQTRIFKAKRRGDTKQVHRLQKLLMKSRSAKLLSVRRVTQDNTGKKTAGVDGVKSLQPQQRLDLVNDLYLNG
;
A
#
# COMPACT_ATOMS: atom_id res chain seq x y z
N MET A 1 12.84 -21.81 -20.18
CA MET A 1 12.75 -21.22 -18.84
C MET A 1 12.84 -19.71 -18.97
N THR A 2 11.70 -19.02 -19.08
CA THR A 2 11.63 -17.55 -19.22
C THR A 2 10.68 -17.01 -18.16
N HIS A 3 11.19 -16.77 -16.96
CA HIS A 3 10.47 -16.02 -15.95
C HIS A 3 11.27 -14.76 -15.61
N SER A 4 10.56 -13.65 -15.40
CA SER A 4 10.99 -12.48 -14.62
C SER A 4 11.57 -11.24 -15.32
N ALA A 5 10.97 -10.76 -16.41
CA ALA A 5 11.12 -9.35 -16.82
C ALA A 5 9.86 -8.49 -16.58
N MET A 6 8.65 -9.07 -16.66
CA MET A 6 7.41 -8.27 -16.58
C MET A 6 7.15 -7.61 -15.21
N GLY A 7 7.52 -8.27 -14.11
CA GLY A 7 7.23 -7.77 -12.76
C GLY A 7 8.10 -6.59 -12.31
N SER A 8 9.35 -6.50 -12.79
CA SER A 8 10.23 -5.35 -12.50
C SER A 8 9.75 -4.09 -13.19
N ASP A 9 9.28 -4.24 -14.43
CA ASP A 9 8.83 -3.14 -15.26
C ASP A 9 7.53 -2.55 -14.70
N GLU A 10 6.59 -3.38 -14.25
CA GLU A 10 5.34 -2.90 -13.68
C GLU A 10 5.55 -2.12 -12.37
N TRP A 11 6.36 -2.62 -11.42
CA TRP A 11 6.62 -1.90 -10.16
C TRP A 11 7.32 -0.55 -10.39
N ALA A 12 8.29 -0.52 -11.31
CA ALA A 12 9.01 0.70 -11.67
C ALA A 12 8.12 1.70 -12.42
N ALA A 13 7.14 1.23 -13.20
CA ALA A 13 6.20 2.05 -13.96
C ALA A 13 5.07 2.65 -13.11
N ILE A 14 4.95 2.31 -11.82
CA ILE A 14 3.92 2.88 -10.94
C ILE A 14 4.13 4.39 -10.80
N ASP A 15 3.10 5.17 -11.15
CA ASP A 15 3.05 6.60 -10.83
C ASP A 15 2.79 6.79 -9.33
N TRP A 16 3.89 6.83 -8.58
CA TRP A 16 3.89 7.02 -7.13
C TRP A 16 3.25 8.33 -6.69
N LYS A 17 3.38 9.39 -7.49
CA LYS A 17 2.77 10.69 -7.19
C LYS A 17 1.25 10.61 -7.22
N THR A 18 0.70 9.88 -8.19
CA THR A 18 -0.74 9.65 -8.27
C THR A 18 -1.23 8.74 -7.13
N VAL A 19 -0.48 7.68 -6.82
CA VAL A 19 -0.77 6.79 -5.68
C VAL A 19 -0.85 7.57 -4.37
N GLU A 20 0.15 8.39 -4.07
CA GLU A 20 0.21 9.21 -2.86
C GLU A 20 -0.94 10.22 -2.79
N LYS A 21 -1.24 10.91 -3.90
CA LYS A 21 -2.38 11.84 -3.99
C LYS A 21 -3.71 11.17 -3.67
N MET A 22 -3.95 9.96 -4.16
CA MET A 22 -5.20 9.23 -3.89
C MET A 22 -5.33 8.86 -2.41
N VAL A 23 -4.25 8.37 -1.79
CA VAL A 23 -4.22 8.06 -0.35
C VAL A 23 -4.44 9.33 0.48
N TYR A 24 -3.74 10.41 0.16
CA TYR A 24 -3.87 11.69 0.86
C TYR A 24 -5.29 12.25 0.78
N ARG A 25 -5.97 12.14 -0.37
CA ARG A 25 -7.37 12.55 -0.53
C ARG A 25 -8.30 11.78 0.39
N LEU A 26 -8.15 10.45 0.50
CA LEU A 26 -8.96 9.62 1.39
C LEU A 26 -8.71 9.97 2.86
N GLN A 27 -7.45 10.09 3.27
CA GLN A 27 -7.09 10.51 4.63
C GLN A 27 -7.65 11.89 4.98
N THR A 28 -7.58 12.85 4.05
CA THR A 28 -8.19 14.17 4.21
C THR A 28 -9.71 14.09 4.39
N ARG A 29 -10.38 13.22 3.63
CA ARG A 29 -11.84 13.00 3.77
C ARG A 29 -12.19 12.38 5.12
N ILE A 30 -11.39 11.43 5.61
CA ILE A 30 -11.53 10.83 6.95
C ILE A 30 -11.40 11.92 8.02
N PHE A 31 -10.36 12.74 7.94
CA PHE A 31 -10.14 13.85 8.86
C PHE A 31 -11.31 14.84 8.88
N LYS A 32 -11.79 15.26 7.70
CA LYS A 32 -12.95 16.15 7.59
C LYS A 32 -14.24 15.51 8.16
N ALA A 33 -14.47 14.22 7.92
CA ALA A 33 -15.62 13.50 8.48
C ALA A 33 -15.54 13.42 10.01
N LYS A 34 -14.36 13.10 10.55
CA LYS A 34 -14.11 13.06 11.99
C LYS A 34 -14.34 14.42 12.64
N ARG A 35 -13.85 15.50 12.03
CA ARG A 35 -14.08 16.88 12.52
C ARG A 35 -15.55 17.28 12.59
N ARG A 36 -16.41 16.73 11.73
CA ARG A 36 -17.86 16.95 11.76
C ARG A 36 -18.61 16.01 12.70
N GLY A 37 -17.93 15.09 13.39
CA GLY A 37 -18.56 14.07 14.24
C GLY A 37 -19.24 12.93 13.46
N ASP A 38 -19.07 12.85 12.14
CA ASP A 38 -19.71 11.83 11.30
C ASP A 38 -18.96 10.49 11.36
N THR A 39 -19.17 9.78 12.46
CA THR A 39 -18.51 8.51 12.75
C THR A 39 -18.86 7.41 11.75
N LYS A 40 -20.10 7.40 11.22
CA LYS A 40 -20.50 6.45 10.16
C LYS A 40 -19.68 6.67 8.89
N GLN A 41 -19.50 7.93 8.48
CA GLN A 41 -18.68 8.25 7.31
C GLN A 41 -17.20 7.97 7.52
N VAL A 42 -16.67 8.18 8.73
CA VAL A 42 -15.30 7.80 9.08
C VAL A 42 -15.07 6.30 8.83
N HIS A 43 -15.91 5.43 9.40
CA HIS A 43 -15.77 3.98 9.21
C HIS A 43 -15.89 3.56 7.75
N ARG A 44 -16.83 4.14 6.99
CA ARG A 44 -16.95 3.86 5.55
C ARG A 44 -15.69 4.25 4.78
N LEU A 45 -15.12 5.41 5.07
CA LEU A 45 -13.91 5.89 4.40
C LEU A 45 -12.65 5.12 4.82
N GLN A 46 -12.56 4.66 6.08
CA GLN A 46 -11.49 3.77 6.53
C GLN A 46 -11.56 2.43 5.80
N LYS A 47 -12.74 1.80 5.72
CA LYS A 47 -12.93 0.57 4.94
C LYS A 47 -12.55 0.76 3.46
N LEU A 48 -12.92 1.90 2.87
CA LEU A 48 -12.51 2.25 1.50
C LEU A 48 -10.99 2.38 1.38
N LEU A 49 -10.34 3.05 2.34
CA LEU A 49 -8.88 3.20 2.36
C LEU A 49 -8.18 1.84 2.45
N MET A 50 -8.65 0.94 3.32
CA MET A 50 -8.08 -0.40 3.50
C MET A 50 -8.20 -1.28 2.25
N LYS A 51 -9.29 -1.12 1.47
CA LYS A 51 -9.50 -1.84 0.21
C LYS A 51 -8.79 -1.20 -1.00
N SER A 52 -8.29 0.02 -0.87
CA SER A 52 -7.70 0.76 -1.99
C SER A 52 -6.37 0.17 -2.44
N ARG A 53 -6.26 -0.16 -3.74
CA ARG A 53 -4.99 -0.61 -4.34
C ARG A 53 -3.87 0.43 -4.13
N SER A 54 -4.17 1.73 -4.24
CA SER A 54 -3.19 2.78 -3.99
C SER A 54 -2.67 2.78 -2.54
N ALA A 55 -3.55 2.50 -1.57
CA ALA A 55 -3.13 2.40 -0.17
C ALA A 55 -2.25 1.16 0.06
N LYS A 56 -2.61 0.01 -0.54
CA LYS A 56 -1.80 -1.21 -0.47
C LYS A 56 -0.42 -1.02 -1.10
N LEU A 57 -0.35 -0.44 -2.30
CA LEU A 57 0.90 -0.10 -3.00
C LEU A 57 1.82 0.77 -2.13
N LEU A 58 1.28 1.85 -1.56
CA LEU A 58 2.06 2.76 -0.73
C LEU A 58 2.54 2.08 0.56
N SER A 59 1.71 1.25 1.19
CA SER A 59 2.10 0.48 2.38
C SER A 59 3.22 -0.51 2.08
N VAL A 60 3.12 -1.27 0.98
CA VAL A 60 4.16 -2.23 0.58
C VAL A 60 5.46 -1.51 0.22
N ARG A 61 5.40 -0.38 -0.51
CA ARG A 61 6.59 0.43 -0.77
C ARG A 61 7.25 0.91 0.52
N ARG A 62 6.47 1.42 1.47
CA ARG A 62 7.01 1.89 2.76
C ARG A 62 7.75 0.79 3.50
N VAL A 63 7.11 -0.37 3.67
CA VAL A 63 7.69 -1.50 4.42
C VAL A 63 8.92 -2.07 3.71
N THR A 64 8.88 -2.17 2.38
CA THR A 64 9.91 -2.90 1.61
C THR A 64 11.03 -2.03 1.06
N GLN A 65 10.80 -0.72 0.88
CA GLN A 65 11.76 0.19 0.25
C GLN A 65 12.11 1.41 1.09
N ASP A 66 11.17 2.00 1.84
CA ASP A 66 11.43 3.28 2.51
C ASP A 66 11.85 3.13 3.98
N ASN A 67 11.36 2.09 4.67
CA ASN A 67 11.65 1.87 6.09
C ASN A 67 13.14 1.55 6.33
N THR A 68 13.73 2.18 7.36
CA THR A 68 15.13 1.97 7.77
C THR A 68 15.44 0.49 8.07
N GLY A 69 14.45 -0.27 8.57
CA GLY A 69 14.54 -1.69 8.86
C GLY A 69 14.41 -2.64 7.66
N LYS A 70 14.25 -2.16 6.42
CA LYS A 70 14.01 -2.99 5.21
C LYS A 70 15.06 -4.07 4.90
N LYS A 71 16.25 -3.95 5.49
CA LYS A 71 17.36 -4.92 5.35
C LYS A 71 17.38 -5.97 6.46
N THR A 72 16.54 -5.80 7.48
CA THR A 72 16.40 -6.72 8.60
C THR A 72 15.28 -7.69 8.28
N ALA A 73 15.52 -8.99 8.43
CA ALA A 73 14.47 -9.99 8.26
C ALA A 73 13.39 -9.76 9.33
N GLY A 74 12.13 -9.66 8.91
CA GLY A 74 10.98 -9.61 9.82
C GLY A 74 10.72 -10.98 10.48
N VAL A 75 9.59 -11.10 11.18
CA VAL A 75 9.14 -12.36 11.80
C VAL A 75 8.99 -13.48 10.76
N ASP A 76 8.58 -13.08 9.56
CA ASP A 76 8.37 -13.89 8.36
C ASP A 76 9.69 -14.21 7.61
N GLY A 77 10.84 -13.75 8.10
CA GLY A 77 12.16 -14.14 7.59
C GLY A 77 12.54 -13.55 6.22
N VAL A 78 11.61 -12.88 5.54
CA VAL A 78 11.82 -12.33 4.19
C VAL A 78 12.54 -10.98 4.25
N LYS A 79 13.59 -10.84 3.42
CA LYS A 79 14.38 -9.60 3.24
C LYS A 79 14.60 -9.33 1.76
N SER A 80 14.76 -8.07 1.37
CA SER A 80 15.11 -7.67 -0.01
C SER A 80 14.17 -8.24 -1.08
N LEU A 81 12.86 -7.98 -0.94
CA LEU A 81 11.83 -8.44 -1.87
C LEU A 81 12.09 -7.98 -3.32
N GLN A 82 11.92 -8.89 -4.27
CA GLN A 82 11.94 -8.56 -5.70
C GLN A 82 10.66 -7.82 -6.11
N PRO A 83 10.69 -7.00 -7.17
CA PRO A 83 9.52 -6.26 -7.64
C PRO A 83 8.23 -7.08 -7.80
N GLN A 84 8.34 -8.28 -8.38
CA GLN A 84 7.19 -9.19 -8.53
C GLN A 84 6.60 -9.58 -7.16
N GLN A 85 7.45 -9.96 -6.21
CA GLN A 85 7.01 -10.34 -4.86
C GLN A 85 6.34 -9.18 -4.12
N ARG A 86 6.71 -7.92 -4.44
CA ARG A 86 6.01 -6.75 -3.91
C ARG A 86 4.61 -6.61 -4.51
N LEU A 87 4.45 -6.86 -5.82
CA LEU A 87 3.13 -6.84 -6.47
C LEU A 87 2.24 -7.95 -5.97
N ASP A 88 2.79 -9.15 -5.77
CA ASP A 88 2.07 -10.29 -5.19
C ASP A 88 1.57 -9.93 -3.79
N LEU A 89 2.44 -9.36 -2.94
CA LEU A 89 2.05 -8.88 -1.62
C LEU A 89 0.94 -7.84 -1.66
N VAL A 90 0.92 -6.94 -2.65
CA VAL A 90 -0.14 -5.93 -2.82
C VAL A 90 -1.49 -6.59 -3.13
N ASN A 91 -1.49 -7.65 -3.93
CA ASN A 91 -2.71 -8.37 -4.29
C ASN A 91 -3.23 -9.20 -3.10
N ASP A 92 -2.32 -9.85 -2.39
CA ASP A 92 -2.62 -10.75 -1.27
C ASP A 92 -2.92 -10.00 0.04
N LEU A 93 -2.62 -8.69 0.10
CA LEU A 93 -2.84 -7.88 1.30
C LEU A 93 -4.35 -7.77 1.60
N TYR A 94 -4.84 -8.65 2.46
CA TYR A 94 -6.22 -8.63 2.95
C TYR A 94 -6.26 -7.98 4.33
N LEU A 95 -6.79 -6.76 4.40
CA LEU A 95 -6.94 -6.01 5.64
C LEU A 95 -8.37 -6.18 6.16
N ASN A 96 -8.52 -6.96 7.23
CA ASN A 96 -9.76 -7.04 8.00
C ASN A 96 -9.89 -5.82 8.92
N GLY A 97 -11.02 -5.13 8.88
CA GLY A 97 -11.34 -3.96 9.71
C GLY A 97 -12.82 -3.72 9.90
#